data_AF-A0A7W7T8A7-F1
#
_entry.id   AF-A0A7W7T8A7-F1
#
_cell.length_a   1.000
_cell.length_b   1.000
_cell.length_c   1.000
_cell.angle_alpha   90.00
_cell.angle_beta   90.00
_cell.angle_gamma   90.00
#
_symmetry.space_group_name_H-M   'P 1'
#
loop_
_entity.id
_entity.type
_entity.pdbx_description
1 polymer ?
#
loop_
_entity_poly.entity_id
_entity_poly.type
_entity_poly.pdbx_seq_one_letter_code
_entity_poly.pdbx_strand_id
1 'polypeptide(L)'
;MTFRLDLRGPVAELTIDRPAKRNAISFGMWSSLPGLMDRVRADDGVRVLVVRGGEHFSAGADIGEFRELRAGAAGVARYSEAVAAGERALAGVGKPTIAAVDGFCVGGGCQLAVACDLRIAASDARFGITPAKLGIVYGFASTKRLVDLVGPAWTKQILYGAELLDAATALRIGLVNEVHDDVRVRAKELAEVIASRSWVSVRGARTIVDLIAEGGREDDGVRALYEEAAHSADYAEGVAAFLEKRPPRFPEAAAGYQVDMTQSETTQSETAQSETTQPGAHPINPDPPYAPGTPEPPDLDVDPEQFLEDDEKERRRRAGDVDEPA
;
A
#
# COMPACT_ATOMS: atom_id res chain seq x y z
N MET A 1 3.38 -22.44 -14.91
CA MET A 1 3.04 -21.01 -15.10
C MET A 1 2.98 -20.38 -13.71
N THR A 2 3.63 -19.23 -13.54
CA THR A 2 3.97 -18.59 -12.26
C THR A 2 3.79 -17.07 -12.39
N PHE A 3 4.90 -16.35 -12.57
CA PHE A 3 4.95 -14.96 -13.01
C PHE A 3 5.55 -14.91 -14.41
N ARG A 4 5.03 -14.04 -15.26
CA ARG A 4 5.60 -13.73 -16.57
C ARG A 4 5.96 -12.26 -16.61
N LEU A 5 7.25 -11.97 -16.79
CA LEU A 5 7.78 -10.62 -16.93
C LEU A 5 8.07 -10.33 -18.40
N ASP A 6 7.42 -9.31 -18.95
CA ASP A 6 7.66 -8.76 -20.29
C ASP A 6 8.32 -7.38 -20.16
N LEU A 7 9.46 -7.19 -20.82
CA LEU A 7 10.24 -5.94 -20.80
C LEU A 7 10.18 -5.34 -22.21
N ARG A 8 9.17 -4.51 -22.49
CA ARG A 8 8.97 -3.89 -23.80
C ARG A 8 8.96 -2.38 -23.69
N GLY A 9 10.03 -1.76 -24.16
CA GLY A 9 10.18 -0.31 -24.12
C GLY A 9 10.10 0.21 -22.67
N PRO A 10 9.49 1.37 -22.44
CA PRO A 10 9.54 2.01 -21.13
C PRO A 10 8.58 1.44 -20.09
N VAL A 11 7.71 0.50 -20.47
CA VAL A 11 6.73 -0.13 -19.56
C VAL A 11 6.99 -1.62 -19.49
N ALA A 12 7.44 -2.08 -18.31
CA ALA A 12 7.52 -3.50 -18.00
C ALA A 12 6.13 -4.00 -17.53
N GLU A 13 5.79 -5.25 -17.87
CA GLU A 13 4.57 -5.90 -17.40
C GLU A 13 4.92 -7.19 -16.66
N LEU A 14 4.54 -7.27 -15.37
CA LEU A 14 4.56 -8.50 -14.58
C LEU A 14 3.15 -9.07 -14.51
N THR A 15 2.89 -10.14 -15.26
CA THR A 15 1.63 -10.89 -15.19
C THR A 15 1.72 -12.00 -14.15
N ILE A 16 0.76 -12.05 -13.22
CA ILE A 16 0.45 -13.23 -12.41
C ILE A 16 -0.26 -14.23 -13.33
N ASP A 17 0.43 -15.30 -13.72
CA ASP A 17 -0.02 -16.22 -14.76
C ASP A 17 -0.20 -17.63 -14.18
N ARG A 18 -1.30 -17.82 -13.45
CA ARG A 18 -1.71 -19.12 -12.91
C ARG A 18 -3.24 -19.24 -12.88
N PRO A 19 -3.92 -19.10 -14.03
CA PRO A 19 -5.38 -18.98 -14.09
C PRO A 19 -6.10 -20.22 -13.53
N ALA A 20 -5.55 -21.42 -13.71
CA ALA A 20 -6.11 -22.67 -13.18
C ALA A 20 -6.26 -22.70 -11.65
N LYS A 21 -5.59 -21.80 -10.92
CA LYS A 21 -5.69 -21.63 -9.47
C LYS A 21 -6.13 -20.21 -9.11
N ARG A 22 -6.84 -19.52 -10.01
CA ARG A 22 -7.25 -18.11 -9.85
C ARG A 22 -6.07 -17.22 -9.44
N ASN A 23 -4.90 -17.46 -10.02
CA ASN A 23 -3.68 -16.71 -9.73
C ASN A 23 -3.21 -16.78 -8.27
N ALA A 24 -3.51 -17.87 -7.54
CA ALA A 24 -2.96 -18.10 -6.21
C ALA A 24 -1.42 -18.14 -6.24
N ILE A 25 -0.79 -17.38 -5.34
CA ILE A 25 0.64 -17.15 -5.25
C ILE A 25 1.27 -18.22 -4.36
N SER A 26 2.11 -19.06 -4.95
CA SER A 26 2.86 -20.10 -4.23
C SER A 26 4.13 -19.55 -3.57
N PHE A 27 4.73 -20.35 -2.70
CA PHE A 27 6.06 -20.14 -2.16
C PHE A 27 7.10 -19.86 -3.26
N GLY A 28 7.12 -20.70 -4.31
CA GLY A 28 8.07 -20.55 -5.42
C GLY A 28 7.87 -19.24 -6.19
N MET A 29 6.62 -18.76 -6.30
CA MET A 29 6.32 -17.46 -6.88
C MET A 29 6.88 -16.33 -6.02
N TRP A 30 6.62 -16.34 -4.70
CA TRP A 30 7.20 -15.37 -3.76
C TRP A 30 8.74 -15.35 -3.82
N SER A 31 9.37 -16.53 -3.80
CA SER A 31 10.83 -16.65 -3.89
C SER A 31 11.41 -16.15 -5.21
N SER A 32 10.62 -16.09 -6.30
CA SER A 32 11.09 -15.61 -7.60
C SER A 32 11.03 -14.09 -7.75
N LEU A 33 10.21 -13.38 -6.97
CA LEU A 33 10.01 -11.94 -7.10
C LEU A 33 11.29 -11.12 -6.96
N PRO A 34 12.21 -11.38 -6.01
CA PRO A 34 13.47 -10.63 -5.91
C PRO A 34 14.24 -10.59 -7.23
N GLY A 35 14.50 -11.76 -7.83
CA GLY A 35 15.24 -11.82 -9.10
C GLY A 35 14.48 -11.21 -10.29
N LEU A 36 13.15 -11.21 -10.27
CA LEU A 36 12.35 -10.52 -11.29
C LEU A 36 12.45 -8.99 -11.13
N MET A 37 12.40 -8.49 -9.91
CA MET A 37 12.52 -7.05 -9.62
C MET A 37 13.95 -6.55 -9.86
N ASP A 38 14.97 -7.38 -9.65
CA ASP A 38 16.35 -7.05 -10.02
C ASP A 38 16.49 -6.83 -11.52
N ARG A 39 15.83 -7.66 -12.35
CA ARG A 39 15.79 -7.47 -13.81
C ARG A 39 15.09 -6.16 -14.19
N VAL A 40 13.96 -5.84 -13.55
CA VAL A 40 13.25 -4.57 -13.78
C VAL A 40 14.12 -3.38 -13.37
N ARG A 41 14.81 -3.47 -12.24
CA ARG A 41 15.69 -2.41 -11.73
C ARG A 41 16.87 -2.16 -12.65
N ALA A 42 17.50 -3.22 -13.15
CA ALA A 42 18.72 -3.15 -13.96
C ALA A 42 18.49 -2.67 -15.41
N ASP A 43 17.26 -2.74 -15.92
CA ASP A 43 16.95 -2.32 -17.29
C ASP A 43 16.66 -0.81 -17.35
N ASP A 44 17.66 -0.01 -17.73
CA ASP A 44 17.51 1.45 -17.88
C ASP A 44 16.55 1.85 -19.00
N GLY A 45 16.08 0.93 -19.84
CA GLY A 45 14.99 1.17 -20.78
C GLY A 45 13.63 1.26 -20.09
N VAL A 46 13.45 0.53 -18.98
CA VAL A 46 12.18 0.48 -18.23
C VAL A 46 12.04 1.68 -17.31
N ARG A 47 10.89 2.35 -17.38
CA ARG A 47 10.50 3.51 -16.53
C ARG A 47 9.38 3.18 -15.56
N VAL A 48 8.44 2.31 -15.94
CA VAL A 48 7.26 1.96 -15.13
C VAL A 48 7.06 0.46 -15.16
N LEU A 49 6.64 -0.12 -14.03
CA LEU A 49 6.22 -1.51 -13.93
C LEU A 49 4.71 -1.61 -13.72
N VAL A 50 4.02 -2.31 -14.59
CA VAL A 50 2.61 -2.69 -14.41
C VAL A 50 2.55 -4.12 -13.88
N VAL A 51 1.91 -4.33 -12.74
CA VAL A 51 1.61 -5.65 -12.18
C VAL A 51 0.13 -5.95 -12.45
N ARG A 52 -0.17 -7.11 -13.04
CA ARG A 52 -1.54 -7.47 -13.39
C ARG A 52 -1.79 -8.98 -13.32
N GLY A 53 -3.04 -9.37 -13.32
CA GLY A 53 -3.45 -10.79 -13.41
C GLY A 53 -4.05 -11.17 -14.77
N GLY A 54 -5.07 -12.02 -14.73
CA GLY A 54 -5.92 -12.37 -15.88
C GLY A 54 -7.35 -11.93 -15.59
N GLU A 55 -8.29 -12.86 -15.65
CA GLU A 55 -9.68 -12.67 -15.18
C GLU A 55 -9.75 -12.26 -13.69
N HIS A 56 -8.75 -12.68 -12.90
CA HIS A 56 -8.56 -12.21 -11.53
C HIS A 56 -7.12 -11.74 -11.36
N PHE A 57 -6.92 -10.76 -10.50
CA PHE A 57 -5.60 -10.37 -10.06
C PHE A 57 -4.93 -11.54 -9.32
N SER A 58 -5.48 -11.94 -8.18
CA SER A 58 -5.07 -13.12 -7.42
C SER A 58 -6.05 -13.49 -6.32
N ALA A 59 -6.29 -14.80 -6.15
CA ALA A 59 -7.02 -15.37 -5.02
C ALA A 59 -6.19 -15.46 -3.72
N GLY A 60 -4.96 -14.96 -3.70
CA GLY A 60 -4.10 -14.93 -2.51
C GLY A 60 -3.08 -16.05 -2.43
N ALA A 61 -2.71 -16.47 -1.23
CA ALA A 61 -1.70 -17.52 -1.05
C ALA A 61 -2.24 -18.89 -1.49
N ASP A 62 -1.38 -19.74 -2.05
CA ASP A 62 -1.73 -21.14 -2.29
C ASP A 62 -1.78 -21.92 -0.96
N ILE A 63 -2.96 -21.95 -0.34
CA ILE A 63 -3.19 -22.61 0.95
C ILE A 63 -2.86 -24.11 0.90
N GLY A 64 -2.90 -24.73 -0.29
CA GLY A 64 -2.52 -26.13 -0.47
C GLY A 64 -1.09 -26.43 0.00
N GLU A 65 -0.19 -25.44 -0.10
CA GLU A 65 1.22 -25.59 0.29
C GLU A 65 1.44 -25.49 1.81
N PHE A 66 0.48 -24.97 2.58
CA PHE A 66 0.71 -24.68 4.00
C PHE A 66 0.91 -25.94 4.84
N ARG A 67 0.27 -27.05 4.47
CA ARG A 67 0.40 -28.32 5.19
C ARG A 67 1.84 -28.82 5.24
N GLU A 68 2.59 -28.60 4.17
CA GLU A 68 3.96 -29.10 4.01
C GLU A 68 4.99 -27.99 4.27
N LEU A 69 4.85 -26.85 3.58
CA LEU A 69 5.84 -25.78 3.61
C LEU A 69 5.80 -24.95 4.89
N ARG A 70 4.69 -24.97 5.63
CA ARG A 70 4.55 -24.32 6.95
C ARG A 70 4.48 -25.32 8.09
N ALA A 71 4.90 -26.57 7.87
CA ALA A 71 5.02 -27.55 8.93
C ALA A 71 6.14 -27.15 9.92
N GLY A 72 5.77 -26.91 11.17
CA GLY A 72 6.70 -26.50 12.23
C GLY A 72 7.26 -25.09 12.08
N ALA A 73 7.97 -24.63 13.12
CA ALA A 73 8.45 -23.25 13.21
C ALA A 73 9.41 -22.87 12.07
N ALA A 74 10.31 -23.78 11.66
CA ALA A 74 11.25 -23.52 10.59
C ALA A 74 10.57 -23.36 9.22
N GLY A 75 9.55 -24.17 8.91
CA GLY A 75 8.76 -24.03 7.69
C GLY A 75 8.00 -22.72 7.65
N VAL A 76 7.34 -22.36 8.76
CA VAL A 76 6.67 -21.05 8.90
C VAL A 76 7.64 -19.90 8.67
N ALA A 77 8.81 -19.92 9.33
CA ALA A 77 9.81 -18.86 9.19
C ALA A 77 10.31 -18.73 7.74
N ARG A 78 10.63 -19.85 7.08
CA ARG A 78 11.07 -19.87 5.69
C ARG A 78 10.00 -19.32 4.74
N TYR A 79 8.74 -19.72 4.91
CA TYR A 79 7.64 -19.23 4.08
C TYR A 79 7.43 -17.73 4.28
N SER A 80 7.40 -17.26 5.53
CA SER A 80 7.26 -15.85 5.86
C SER A 80 8.40 -15.00 5.29
N GLU A 81 9.64 -15.50 5.31
CA GLU A 81 10.77 -14.77 4.72
C GLU A 81 10.65 -14.68 3.19
N ALA A 82 10.23 -15.74 2.51
CA ALA A 82 10.00 -15.67 1.06
C ALA A 82 8.93 -14.63 0.69
N VAL A 83 7.83 -14.59 1.45
CA VAL A 83 6.77 -13.59 1.28
C VAL A 83 7.32 -12.18 1.52
N ALA A 84 8.02 -11.97 2.64
CA ALA A 84 8.56 -10.67 3.01
C ALA A 84 9.63 -10.18 2.01
N ALA A 85 10.51 -11.07 1.54
CA ALA A 85 11.52 -10.76 0.53
C ALA A 85 10.88 -10.38 -0.81
N GLY A 86 9.86 -11.11 -1.26
CA GLY A 86 9.16 -10.79 -2.49
C GLY A 86 8.38 -9.47 -2.42
N GLU A 87 7.70 -9.20 -1.30
CA GLU A 87 7.01 -7.92 -1.08
C GLU A 87 8.00 -6.75 -1.02
N ARG A 88 9.09 -6.88 -0.25
CA ARG A 88 10.15 -5.86 -0.17
C ARG A 88 10.77 -5.59 -1.53
N ALA A 89 11.01 -6.63 -2.33
CA ALA A 89 11.58 -6.47 -3.66
C ALA A 89 10.67 -5.66 -4.60
N LEU A 90 9.36 -5.91 -4.57
CA LEU A 90 8.38 -5.16 -5.38
C LEU A 90 8.26 -3.71 -4.90
N ALA A 91 8.02 -3.50 -3.60
CA ALA A 91 7.89 -2.15 -3.04
C ALA A 91 9.19 -1.32 -3.18
N GLY A 92 10.35 -1.98 -3.18
CA GLY A 92 11.67 -1.38 -3.33
C GLY A 92 12.25 -1.47 -4.75
N VAL A 93 11.45 -1.69 -5.80
CA VAL A 93 11.98 -1.85 -7.17
C VAL A 93 12.68 -0.58 -7.68
N GLY A 94 12.38 0.59 -7.10
CA GLY A 94 13.00 1.88 -7.43
C GLY A 94 12.43 2.54 -8.69
N LYS A 95 11.30 2.04 -9.18
CA LYS A 95 10.57 2.56 -10.34
C LYS A 95 9.09 2.65 -9.99
N PRO A 96 8.33 3.62 -10.55
CA PRO A 96 6.88 3.66 -10.40
C PRO A 96 6.21 2.33 -10.74
N THR A 97 5.27 1.93 -9.90
CA THR A 97 4.53 0.66 -10.02
C THR A 97 3.02 0.89 -10.04
N ILE A 98 2.33 0.19 -10.94
CA ILE A 98 0.86 0.24 -11.06
C ILE A 98 0.31 -1.18 -10.96
N ALA A 99 -0.58 -1.43 -10.01
CA ALA A 99 -1.39 -2.64 -9.98
C ALA A 99 -2.68 -2.42 -10.80
N ALA A 100 -2.85 -3.20 -11.87
CA ALA A 100 -4.09 -3.26 -12.65
C ALA A 100 -4.91 -4.47 -12.19
N VAL A 101 -6.01 -4.21 -11.49
CA VAL A 101 -6.74 -5.19 -10.69
C VAL A 101 -8.09 -5.54 -11.32
N ASP A 102 -8.15 -6.71 -11.95
CA ASP A 102 -9.38 -7.37 -12.39
C ASP A 102 -9.88 -8.36 -11.32
N GLY A 103 -11.20 -8.50 -11.18
CA GLY A 103 -11.82 -9.54 -10.36
C GLY A 103 -11.29 -9.65 -8.93
N PHE A 104 -10.94 -10.86 -8.47
CA PHE A 104 -10.46 -11.06 -7.10
C PHE A 104 -9.02 -10.59 -6.89
N CYS A 105 -8.83 -9.81 -5.84
CA CYS A 105 -7.55 -9.41 -5.27
C CYS A 105 -7.58 -9.71 -3.76
N VAL A 106 -7.12 -10.90 -3.36
CA VAL A 106 -7.34 -11.42 -2.00
C VAL A 106 -6.02 -11.82 -1.35
N GLY A 107 -5.87 -11.65 -0.03
CA GLY A 107 -4.72 -12.10 0.76
C GLY A 107 -3.39 -11.62 0.18
N GLY A 108 -2.54 -12.56 -0.26
CA GLY A 108 -1.27 -12.24 -0.93
C GLY A 108 -1.43 -11.42 -2.22
N GLY A 109 -2.59 -11.47 -2.89
CA GLY A 109 -2.92 -10.59 -4.00
C GLY A 109 -3.03 -9.12 -3.55
N CYS A 110 -3.80 -8.85 -2.49
CA CYS A 110 -3.84 -7.52 -1.87
C CYS A 110 -2.45 -7.09 -1.40
N GLN A 111 -1.64 -8.01 -0.85
CA GLN A 111 -0.28 -7.70 -0.44
C GLN A 111 0.59 -7.19 -1.61
N LEU A 112 0.52 -7.83 -2.78
CA LEU A 112 1.21 -7.33 -3.98
C LEU A 112 0.65 -6.00 -4.48
N ALA A 113 -0.69 -5.85 -4.51
CA ALA A 113 -1.32 -4.62 -4.99
C ALA A 113 -1.00 -3.41 -4.09
N VAL A 114 -0.99 -3.62 -2.77
CA VAL A 114 -0.62 -2.60 -1.76
C VAL A 114 0.88 -2.30 -1.77
N ALA A 115 1.71 -3.24 -2.21
CA ALA A 115 3.14 -3.00 -2.42
C ALA A 115 3.45 -2.17 -3.68
N CYS A 116 2.49 -2.00 -4.60
CA CYS A 116 2.62 -1.07 -5.72
C CYS A 116 2.32 0.37 -5.28
N ASP A 117 2.82 1.37 -6.01
CA ASP A 117 2.59 2.78 -5.72
C ASP A 117 1.12 3.15 -6.00
N LEU A 118 0.60 2.72 -7.15
CA LEU A 118 -0.74 3.04 -7.64
C LEU A 118 -1.58 1.79 -7.90
N ARG A 119 -2.91 1.91 -7.75
CA ARG A 119 -3.89 0.84 -8.02
C ARG A 119 -5.04 1.36 -8.88
N ILE A 120 -5.30 0.67 -9.99
CA ILE A 120 -6.48 0.85 -10.84
C ILE A 120 -7.30 -0.44 -10.78
N ALA A 121 -8.60 -0.35 -10.52
CA ALA A 121 -9.45 -1.51 -10.32
C ALA A 121 -10.63 -1.55 -11.29
N ALA A 122 -11.05 -2.76 -11.65
CA ALA A 122 -12.29 -2.97 -12.39
C ALA A 122 -13.48 -2.68 -11.46
N SER A 123 -14.61 -2.25 -12.03
CA SER A 123 -15.82 -1.96 -11.25
C SER A 123 -16.35 -3.20 -10.51
N ASP A 124 -16.08 -4.40 -11.03
CA ASP A 124 -16.44 -5.68 -10.43
C ASP A 124 -15.36 -6.27 -9.50
N ALA A 125 -14.22 -5.58 -9.31
CA ALA A 125 -13.13 -6.09 -8.51
C ALA A 125 -13.55 -6.28 -7.03
N ARG A 126 -12.94 -7.25 -6.37
CA ARG A 126 -13.18 -7.60 -4.96
C ARG A 126 -11.87 -7.71 -4.21
N PHE A 127 -11.73 -6.91 -3.16
CA PHE A 127 -10.52 -6.80 -2.34
C PHE A 127 -10.73 -7.44 -0.98
N GLY A 128 -9.76 -8.19 -0.46
CA GLY A 128 -9.85 -8.67 0.92
C GLY A 128 -8.53 -9.18 1.45
N ILE A 129 -8.23 -8.89 2.72
CA ILE A 129 -7.05 -9.41 3.41
C ILE A 129 -7.56 -10.36 4.49
N THR A 130 -7.43 -11.66 4.25
CA THR A 130 -8.19 -12.68 5.00
C THR A 130 -7.39 -13.58 5.96
N PRO A 131 -6.26 -13.17 6.55
CA PRO A 131 -5.48 -14.06 7.42
C PRO A 131 -6.21 -14.40 8.73
N ALA A 132 -7.16 -13.55 9.18
CA ALA A 132 -8.01 -13.84 10.35
C ALA A 132 -8.91 -15.06 10.17
N LYS A 133 -9.28 -15.42 8.93
CA LYS A 133 -10.04 -16.65 8.63
C LYS A 133 -9.21 -17.94 8.80
N LEU A 134 -7.90 -17.81 8.99
CA LEU A 134 -6.95 -18.92 9.04
C LEU A 134 -6.08 -18.93 10.31
N GLY A 135 -6.29 -18.00 11.24
CA GLY A 135 -5.44 -17.84 12.43
C GLY A 135 -4.01 -17.37 12.09
N ILE A 136 -3.86 -16.60 11.00
CA ILE A 136 -2.57 -16.07 10.54
C ILE A 136 -2.50 -14.59 10.92
N VAL A 137 -1.31 -14.14 11.33
CA VAL A 137 -1.02 -12.72 11.54
C VAL A 137 -0.52 -12.12 10.23
N TYR A 138 -1.10 -10.98 9.81
CA TYR A 138 -0.64 -10.26 8.63
C TYR A 138 0.72 -9.61 8.90
N GLY A 139 1.64 -9.64 7.93
CA GLY A 139 3.01 -9.16 8.12
C GLY A 139 3.05 -7.69 8.52
N PHE A 140 4.04 -7.31 9.35
CA PHE A 140 4.16 -5.94 9.85
C PHE A 140 4.31 -4.93 8.70
N ALA A 141 5.22 -5.17 7.75
CA ALA A 141 5.44 -4.27 6.62
C ALA A 141 4.18 -4.11 5.75
N SER A 142 3.48 -5.20 5.48
CA SER A 142 2.22 -5.19 4.72
C SER A 142 1.11 -4.46 5.48
N THR A 143 1.06 -4.63 6.81
CA THR A 143 0.11 -3.93 7.68
C THR A 143 0.41 -2.43 7.71
N LYS A 144 1.68 -2.03 7.82
CA LYS A 144 2.10 -0.62 7.77
C LYS A 144 1.62 0.03 6.47
N ARG A 145 1.93 -0.56 5.31
CA ARG A 145 1.48 -0.03 4.00
C ARG A 145 -0.03 0.10 3.92
N LEU A 146 -0.77 -0.87 4.45
CA LEU A 146 -2.22 -0.77 4.51
C LEU A 146 -2.69 0.39 5.40
N VAL A 147 -2.10 0.57 6.58
CA VAL A 147 -2.38 1.70 7.47
C VAL A 147 -2.07 3.03 6.79
N ASP A 148 -0.95 3.14 6.09
CA ASP A 148 -0.56 4.35 5.37
C ASP A 148 -1.57 4.70 4.25
N LEU A 149 -2.19 3.69 3.62
CA LEU A 149 -3.16 3.89 2.53
C LEU A 149 -4.57 4.25 3.02
N VAL A 150 -5.12 3.49 3.97
CA VAL A 150 -6.55 3.58 4.34
C VAL A 150 -6.78 4.08 5.77
N GLY A 151 -5.70 4.37 6.49
CA GLY A 151 -5.73 4.73 7.90
C GLY A 151 -5.99 3.54 8.83
N PRO A 152 -5.83 3.74 10.14
CA PRO A 152 -5.89 2.67 11.14
C PRO A 152 -7.29 2.06 11.29
N ALA A 153 -8.35 2.84 11.11
CA ALA A 153 -9.73 2.35 11.29
C ALA A 153 -10.13 1.35 10.20
N TRP A 154 -9.95 1.70 8.93
CA TRP A 154 -10.21 0.79 7.82
C TRP A 154 -9.28 -0.41 7.82
N THR A 155 -8.01 -0.22 8.17
CA THR A 155 -7.08 -1.34 8.33
C THR A 155 -7.60 -2.37 9.32
N LYS A 156 -8.06 -1.93 10.50
CA LYS A 156 -8.68 -2.82 11.49
C LYS A 156 -9.94 -3.49 10.95
N GLN A 157 -10.83 -2.74 10.30
CA GLN A 157 -12.05 -3.33 9.72
C GLN A 157 -11.74 -4.41 8.68
N ILE A 158 -10.78 -4.16 7.79
CA ILE A 158 -10.33 -5.12 6.77
C ILE A 158 -9.74 -6.37 7.42
N LEU A 159 -8.81 -6.20 8.36
CA LEU A 159 -8.09 -7.33 8.97
C LEU A 159 -8.94 -8.13 9.95
N TYR A 160 -9.84 -7.48 10.70
CA TYR A 160 -10.70 -8.14 11.68
C TYR A 160 -11.83 -8.87 10.99
N GLY A 161 -12.51 -8.20 10.05
CA GLY A 161 -13.63 -8.77 9.32
C GLY A 161 -13.19 -9.83 8.32
N ALA A 162 -12.02 -9.65 7.69
CA ALA A 162 -11.56 -10.52 6.61
C ALA A 162 -12.62 -10.70 5.49
N GLU A 163 -13.45 -9.68 5.30
CA GLU A 163 -14.52 -9.64 4.30
C GLU A 163 -14.02 -9.05 2.98
N LEU A 164 -14.77 -9.35 1.91
CA LEU A 164 -14.49 -8.77 0.60
C LEU A 164 -15.14 -7.39 0.48
N LEU A 165 -14.34 -6.39 0.13
CA LEU A 165 -14.77 -5.05 -0.23
C LEU A 165 -14.98 -4.96 -1.74
N ASP A 166 -16.02 -4.23 -2.14
CA ASP A 166 -16.22 -3.86 -3.54
C ASP A 166 -15.28 -2.72 -3.98
N ALA A 167 -15.14 -2.53 -5.29
CA ALA A 167 -14.29 -1.50 -5.87
C ALA A 167 -14.71 -0.08 -5.46
N ALA A 168 -16.01 0.17 -5.29
CA ALA A 168 -16.53 1.47 -4.85
C ALA A 168 -16.08 1.80 -3.41
N THR A 169 -16.15 0.84 -2.50
CA THR A 169 -15.61 0.99 -1.14
C THR A 169 -14.11 1.13 -1.16
N ALA A 170 -13.39 0.30 -1.93
CA ALA A 170 -11.94 0.38 -2.05
C ALA A 170 -11.48 1.77 -2.55
N LEU A 171 -12.18 2.36 -3.51
CA LEU A 171 -11.96 3.74 -3.97
C LEU A 171 -12.22 4.75 -2.86
N ARG A 172 -13.40 4.67 -2.21
CA ARG A 172 -13.83 5.62 -1.16
C ARG A 172 -12.86 5.69 0.02
N ILE A 173 -12.17 4.60 0.34
CA ILE A 173 -11.26 4.51 1.50
C ILE A 173 -9.79 4.77 1.14
N GLY A 174 -9.48 5.03 -0.13
CA GLY A 174 -8.11 5.27 -0.60
C GLY A 174 -7.29 4.00 -0.88
N LEU A 175 -7.91 2.80 -0.82
CA LEU A 175 -7.22 1.56 -1.20
C LEU A 175 -6.96 1.51 -2.71
N VAL A 176 -7.82 2.12 -3.52
CA VAL A 176 -7.72 2.19 -4.98
C VAL A 176 -7.70 3.65 -5.42
N ASN A 177 -6.88 4.00 -6.41
CA ASN A 177 -6.77 5.36 -6.94
C ASN A 177 -7.83 5.66 -7.99
N GLU A 178 -8.18 4.67 -8.81
CA GLU A 178 -9.09 4.83 -9.93
C GLU A 178 -9.88 3.54 -10.19
N VAL A 179 -11.16 3.67 -10.55
CA VAL A 179 -11.98 2.55 -11.04
C VAL A 179 -12.25 2.76 -12.53
N HIS A 180 -12.00 1.74 -13.34
CA HIS A 180 -12.11 1.80 -14.80
C HIS A 180 -12.57 0.46 -15.38
N ASP A 181 -13.38 0.48 -16.45
CA ASP A 181 -13.94 -0.75 -17.03
C ASP A 181 -12.88 -1.63 -17.70
N ASP A 182 -11.93 -1.03 -18.40
CA ASP A 182 -10.74 -1.72 -18.93
C ASP A 182 -9.49 -1.26 -18.17
N VAL A 183 -9.17 -1.97 -17.09
CA VAL A 183 -8.00 -1.62 -16.25
C VAL A 183 -6.68 -1.81 -16.96
N ARG A 184 -6.60 -2.74 -17.93
CA ARG A 184 -5.35 -3.00 -18.64
C ARG A 184 -5.01 -1.84 -19.56
N VAL A 185 -5.99 -1.39 -20.36
CA VAL A 185 -5.82 -0.23 -21.23
C VAL A 185 -5.48 0.98 -20.39
N ARG A 186 -6.24 1.24 -19.32
CA ARG A 186 -6.04 2.41 -18.49
C ARG A 186 -4.70 2.42 -17.76
N ALA A 187 -4.27 1.29 -17.21
CA ALA A 187 -2.96 1.17 -16.56
C ALA A 187 -1.82 1.37 -17.56
N LYS A 188 -1.96 0.88 -18.79
CA LYS A 188 -1.00 1.11 -19.86
C LYS A 188 -0.92 2.60 -20.23
N GLU A 189 -2.05 3.25 -20.43
CA GLU A 189 -2.08 4.69 -20.75
C GLU A 189 -1.43 5.53 -19.63
N LEU A 190 -1.75 5.23 -18.37
CA LEU A 190 -1.12 5.91 -17.25
C LEU A 190 0.39 5.64 -17.19
N ALA A 191 0.81 4.39 -17.43
CA ALA A 191 2.22 4.04 -17.48
C ALA A 191 2.96 4.76 -18.61
N GLU A 192 2.37 4.87 -19.79
CA GLU A 192 2.93 5.61 -20.94
C GLU A 192 3.02 7.11 -20.64
N VAL A 193 2.00 7.68 -19.97
CA VAL A 193 2.05 9.06 -19.49
C VAL A 193 3.22 9.26 -18.53
N ILE A 194 3.36 8.43 -17.50
CA ILE A 194 4.46 8.53 -16.52
C ILE A 194 5.81 8.35 -17.21
N ALA A 195 5.93 7.36 -18.10
CA ALA A 195 7.16 7.08 -18.87
C ALA A 195 7.58 8.25 -19.77
N SER A 196 6.64 9.10 -20.20
CA SER A 196 6.92 10.30 -21.00
C SER A 196 7.32 11.54 -20.18
N ARG A 197 7.33 11.44 -18.84
CA ARG A 197 7.75 12.55 -17.96
C ARG A 197 9.24 12.51 -17.67
N SER A 198 9.76 13.62 -17.16
CA SER A 198 11.14 13.72 -16.67
C SER A 198 11.40 12.60 -15.66
N TRP A 199 12.40 11.77 -15.96
CA TRP A 199 12.74 10.65 -15.10
C TRP A 199 13.29 11.15 -13.77
N VAL A 200 14.09 12.22 -13.80
CA VAL A 200 14.65 12.83 -12.59
C VAL A 200 13.54 13.37 -11.69
N SER A 201 12.52 14.01 -12.27
CA SER A 201 11.37 14.52 -11.50
C SER A 201 10.51 13.39 -10.93
N VAL A 202 10.22 12.35 -11.71
CA VAL A 202 9.42 11.20 -11.25
C VAL A 202 10.13 10.45 -10.13
N ARG A 203 11.43 10.18 -10.28
CA ARG A 203 12.25 9.54 -9.25
C ARG A 203 12.34 10.40 -7.99
N GLY A 204 12.61 11.69 -8.14
CA GLY A 204 12.68 12.63 -7.01
C GLY A 204 11.36 12.70 -6.24
N ALA A 205 10.22 12.79 -6.95
CA ALA A 205 8.90 12.79 -6.32
C ALA A 205 8.64 11.51 -5.52
N ARG A 206 8.94 10.33 -6.09
CA ARG A 206 8.80 9.05 -5.40
C ARG A 206 9.67 9.01 -4.14
N THR A 207 10.96 9.34 -4.25
CA THR A 207 11.89 9.32 -3.11
C THR A 207 11.43 10.23 -1.98
N ILE A 208 10.98 11.45 -2.29
CA ILE A 208 10.51 12.41 -1.27
C ILE A 208 9.22 11.91 -0.61
N VAL A 209 8.27 11.38 -1.39
CA VAL A 209 7.02 10.83 -0.85
C VAL A 209 7.29 9.65 0.09
N ASP A 210 8.14 8.71 -0.33
CA ASP A 210 8.52 7.55 0.49
C ASP A 210 9.19 8.02 1.80
N LEU A 211 10.14 8.96 1.70
CA LEU A 211 10.84 9.53 2.86
C LEU A 211 9.85 10.17 3.86
N ILE A 212 8.90 10.98 3.38
CA ILE A 212 7.89 11.61 4.24
C ILE A 212 7.00 10.55 4.91
N ALA A 213 6.57 9.52 4.17
CA ALA A 213 5.73 8.44 4.69
C ALA A 213 6.46 7.57 5.75
N GLU A 214 7.79 7.58 5.74
CA GLU A 214 8.64 6.94 6.73
C GLU A 214 9.01 7.87 7.90
N GLY A 215 8.57 9.13 7.88
CA GLY A 215 8.82 10.12 8.93
C GLY A 215 10.15 10.87 8.79
N GLY A 216 10.78 10.81 7.62
CA GLY A 216 12.00 11.56 7.30
C GLY A 216 11.76 13.06 7.16
N ARG A 217 12.87 13.82 7.12
CA ARG A 217 12.90 15.29 7.04
C ARG A 217 13.60 15.74 5.76
N GLU A 218 13.43 17.02 5.41
CA GLU A 218 14.01 17.58 4.17
C GLU A 218 15.54 17.43 4.09
N ASP A 219 16.27 17.54 5.19
CA ASP A 219 17.73 17.43 5.16
C ASP A 219 18.25 15.99 4.98
N ASP A 220 17.38 14.97 4.96
CA ASP A 220 17.74 13.56 4.76
C ASP A 220 17.98 13.25 3.25
N GLY A 221 18.81 14.07 2.60
CA GLY A 221 19.21 13.93 1.21
C GLY A 221 18.32 14.64 0.18
N VAL A 222 17.22 15.29 0.57
CA VAL A 222 16.30 15.94 -0.39
C VAL A 222 16.99 17.10 -1.13
N ARG A 223 17.89 17.84 -0.47
CA ARG A 223 18.62 18.93 -1.11
C ARG A 223 19.46 18.46 -2.31
N ALA A 224 20.10 17.30 -2.19
CA ALA A 224 20.87 16.71 -3.28
C ALA A 224 19.97 16.35 -4.48
N LEU A 225 18.73 15.90 -4.24
CA LEU A 225 17.76 15.63 -5.31
C LEU A 225 17.39 16.91 -6.07
N TYR A 226 17.23 18.06 -5.38
CA TYR A 226 16.97 19.33 -6.04
C TYR A 226 18.15 19.82 -6.87
N GLU A 227 19.37 19.71 -6.32
CA GLU A 227 20.60 20.08 -7.02
C GLU A 227 20.80 19.23 -8.28
N GLU A 228 20.60 17.92 -8.18
CA GLU A 228 20.67 17.02 -9.34
C GLU A 228 19.63 17.40 -10.40
N ALA A 229 18.37 17.63 -9.99
CA ALA A 229 17.31 18.01 -10.90
C ALA A 229 17.62 19.31 -11.65
N ALA A 230 18.12 20.33 -10.96
CA ALA A 230 18.44 21.63 -11.55
C ALA A 230 19.57 21.57 -12.62
N HIS A 231 20.48 20.61 -12.49
CA HIS A 231 21.59 20.42 -13.44
C HIS A 231 21.36 19.27 -14.44
N SER A 232 20.17 18.66 -14.43
CA SER A 232 19.84 17.53 -15.30
C SER A 232 19.57 17.95 -16.75
N ALA A 233 19.82 17.03 -17.67
CA ALA A 233 19.42 17.18 -19.07
C ALA A 233 17.90 17.26 -19.22
N ASP A 234 17.14 16.60 -18.34
CA ASP A 234 15.67 16.67 -18.30
C ASP A 234 15.21 18.11 -18.01
N TYR A 235 15.84 18.82 -17.08
CA TYR A 235 15.51 20.21 -16.78
C TYR A 235 15.79 21.13 -17.97
N ALA A 236 16.96 21.01 -18.58
CA ALA A 236 17.33 21.80 -19.76
C ALA A 236 16.34 21.61 -20.92
N GLU A 237 15.96 20.37 -21.21
CA GLU A 237 14.97 20.04 -22.25
C GLU A 237 13.56 20.51 -21.86
N GLY A 238 13.14 20.32 -20.62
CA GLY A 238 11.83 20.75 -20.14
C GLY A 238 11.63 22.26 -20.28
N VAL A 239 12.65 23.05 -19.90
CA VAL A 239 12.64 24.52 -20.06
C VAL A 239 12.61 24.91 -21.54
N ALA A 240 13.47 24.32 -22.36
CA ALA A 240 13.52 24.61 -23.79
C ALA A 240 12.18 24.30 -24.48
N ALA A 241 11.63 23.10 -24.26
CA ALA A 241 10.37 22.66 -24.84
C ALA A 241 9.19 23.57 -24.44
N PHE A 242 9.15 23.99 -23.18
CA PHE A 242 8.12 24.91 -22.68
C PHE A 242 8.18 26.27 -23.38
N LEU A 243 9.38 26.87 -23.49
CA LEU A 243 9.58 28.16 -24.16
C LEU A 243 9.26 28.08 -25.66
N GLU A 244 9.58 26.95 -26.29
CA GLU A 244 9.33 26.67 -27.71
C GLU A 244 7.89 26.19 -28.00
N LYS A 245 7.05 26.01 -26.96
CA LYS A 245 5.67 25.50 -27.06
C LYS A 245 5.55 24.16 -27.79
N ARG A 246 6.49 23.24 -27.52
CA ARG A 246 6.47 21.87 -28.03
C ARG A 246 6.45 20.86 -26.88
N PRO A 247 6.00 19.61 -27.11
CA PRO A 247 6.19 18.54 -26.14
C PRO A 247 7.69 18.31 -25.84
N PRO A 248 8.07 18.07 -24.57
CA PRO A 248 9.44 17.73 -24.23
C PRO A 248 9.78 16.32 -24.72
N ARG A 249 11.06 16.12 -25.06
CA ARG A 249 11.68 14.86 -25.44
C ARG A 249 12.81 14.56 -24.47
N PHE A 250 12.42 14.10 -23.28
CA PHE A 250 13.40 13.80 -22.23
C PHE A 250 14.38 12.70 -22.70
N PRO A 251 15.68 12.84 -22.38
CA PRO A 251 16.68 11.86 -22.72
C PRO A 251 16.42 10.50 -22.07
N GLU A 252 17.01 9.45 -22.65
CA GLU A 252 17.04 8.15 -21.99
C GLU A 252 17.81 8.26 -20.66
N ALA A 253 17.36 7.55 -19.62
CA ALA A 253 17.98 7.57 -18.31
C ALA A 253 19.43 7.12 -18.46
N ALA A 254 20.36 7.95 -18.02
CA ALA A 254 21.77 7.60 -18.04
C ALA A 254 21.99 6.37 -17.15
N ALA A 255 22.67 5.36 -17.69
CA ALA A 255 22.96 4.12 -17.00
C ALA A 255 23.86 4.36 -15.78
N GLY A 256 23.46 3.82 -14.61
CA GLY A 256 24.38 3.60 -13.48
C GLY A 256 24.20 4.44 -12.22
N TYR A 257 22.98 4.78 -11.80
CA TYR A 257 22.78 5.49 -10.52
C TYR A 257 22.09 4.64 -9.46
N GLN A 258 22.85 4.24 -8.43
CA GLN A 258 22.35 3.71 -7.15
C GLN A 258 22.46 4.83 -6.11
N VAL A 259 21.34 5.28 -5.54
CA VAL A 259 21.38 6.08 -4.31
C VAL A 259 21.61 5.09 -3.16
N ASP A 260 22.82 5.04 -2.64
CA ASP A 260 23.09 4.37 -1.38
C ASP A 260 22.66 5.32 -0.24
N MET A 261 21.47 5.09 0.30
CA MET A 261 20.92 5.85 1.44
C MET A 261 21.49 5.39 2.80
N THR A 262 22.51 4.52 2.84
CA THR A 262 23.03 3.93 4.09
C THR A 262 24.20 4.70 4.74
N GLN A 263 24.47 5.94 4.35
CA GLN A 263 25.50 6.76 5.01
C GLN A 263 24.89 7.92 5.81
N SER A 264 24.24 7.58 6.94
CA SER A 264 23.98 8.55 8.01
C SER A 264 24.33 7.96 9.38
N GLU A 265 25.46 7.26 9.49
CA GLU A 265 26.05 6.91 10.79
C GLU A 265 27.57 7.04 10.74
N THR A 266 28.08 8.27 10.88
CA THR A 266 29.32 8.58 11.61
C THR A 266 29.59 10.08 11.48
N THR A 267 29.35 10.83 12.56
CA THR A 267 30.30 11.80 13.15
C THR A 267 29.53 12.53 14.25
N GLN A 268 29.58 11.99 15.46
CA GLN A 268 29.51 12.76 16.71
C GLN A 268 29.94 11.84 17.86
N SER A 269 31.25 11.71 18.05
CA SER A 269 31.81 11.38 19.35
C SER A 269 32.98 12.32 19.59
N GLU A 270 33.12 12.73 20.86
CA GLU A 270 34.13 13.64 21.42
C GLU A 270 33.78 15.13 21.37
N THR A 271 32.99 15.59 22.35
CA THR A 271 33.52 16.41 23.45
C THR A 271 32.49 16.64 24.55
N ALA A 272 33.01 16.80 25.77
CA ALA A 272 32.39 17.30 26.99
C ALA A 272 31.69 16.31 27.95
N GLN A 273 32.42 16.08 29.04
CA GLN A 273 32.02 15.48 30.31
C GLN A 273 31.07 16.41 31.12
N SER A 274 30.30 15.76 31.99
CA SER A 274 29.69 16.22 33.25
C SER A 274 28.75 17.42 33.23
N GLU A 275 27.47 17.16 33.48
CA GLU A 275 26.77 17.66 34.67
C GLU A 275 25.48 16.86 34.90
N THR A 276 25.27 16.46 36.15
CA THR A 276 24.15 15.63 36.57
C THR A 276 23.02 16.56 37.00
N THR A 277 21.91 16.60 36.26
CA THR A 277 20.69 17.30 36.69
C THR A 277 19.47 16.48 36.34
N GLN A 278 18.68 16.15 37.38
CA GLN A 278 17.41 15.44 37.27
C GLN A 278 16.40 16.21 36.38
N PRO A 279 15.53 15.53 35.62
CA PRO A 279 14.46 16.21 34.92
C PRO A 279 13.35 16.62 35.90
N GLY A 280 13.20 17.92 36.10
CA GLY A 280 12.08 18.53 36.82
C GLY A 280 10.78 18.36 36.04
N ALA A 281 9.74 17.98 36.77
CA ALA A 281 8.37 17.90 36.28
C ALA A 281 7.89 19.27 35.74
N HIS A 282 7.21 19.25 34.60
CA HIS A 282 6.44 20.39 34.12
C HIS A 282 5.33 20.74 35.12
N PRO A 283 5.16 22.01 35.52
CA PRO A 283 4.04 22.41 36.35
C PRO A 283 2.74 22.36 35.55
N ILE A 284 1.82 21.51 36.02
CA ILE A 284 0.40 21.53 35.64
C ILE A 284 -0.19 22.82 36.21
N ASN A 285 -0.69 23.71 35.35
CA ASN A 285 -1.49 24.85 35.80
C ASN A 285 -2.79 24.34 36.43
N PRO A 286 -3.20 24.83 37.60
CA PRO A 286 -4.47 24.45 38.19
C PRO A 286 -5.64 25.06 37.39
N ASP A 287 -6.65 24.24 37.11
CA ASP A 287 -7.93 24.67 36.54
C ASP A 287 -8.61 25.73 37.42
N PRO A 288 -9.36 26.69 36.83
CA PRO A 288 -10.14 27.66 37.58
C PRO A 288 -11.29 27.00 38.35
N PRO A 289 -11.72 27.56 39.49
CA PRO A 289 -12.72 26.94 40.36
C PRO A 289 -14.11 26.86 39.70
N TYR A 290 -14.72 25.69 39.85
CA TYR A 290 -16.07 25.33 39.41
C TYR A 290 -17.12 26.22 40.10
N ALA A 291 -18.00 26.86 39.32
CA ALA A 291 -19.19 27.55 39.84
C ALA A 291 -20.29 26.53 40.18
N PRO A 292 -21.04 26.67 41.29
CA PRO A 292 -22.09 25.73 41.64
C PRO A 292 -23.37 26.03 40.86
N GLY A 293 -23.92 25.03 40.19
CA GLY A 293 -25.23 25.14 39.53
C GLY A 293 -25.31 24.39 38.20
N THR A 294 -25.31 23.06 38.24
CA THR A 294 -25.86 22.23 37.15
C THR A 294 -26.90 21.31 37.76
N PRO A 295 -28.10 21.18 37.15
CA PRO A 295 -29.10 20.25 37.64
C PRO A 295 -28.64 18.80 37.39
N GLU A 296 -28.92 17.91 38.35
CA GLU A 296 -28.70 16.47 38.20
C GLU A 296 -29.41 15.94 36.93
N PRO A 297 -28.83 14.96 36.23
CA PRO A 297 -29.53 14.28 35.14
C PRO A 297 -30.76 13.55 35.71
N PRO A 298 -31.88 13.50 34.97
CA PRO A 298 -33.07 12.80 35.45
C PRO A 298 -32.78 11.30 35.58
N ASP A 299 -33.22 10.72 36.70
CA ASP A 299 -33.35 9.27 36.86
C ASP A 299 -34.25 8.75 35.73
N LEU A 300 -33.64 8.04 34.80
CA LEU A 300 -34.36 7.21 33.84
C LEU A 300 -34.66 5.88 34.55
N ASP A 301 -35.78 5.85 35.27
CA ASP A 301 -36.46 4.59 35.61
C ASP A 301 -36.95 3.96 34.31
N VAL A 302 -36.06 3.22 33.63
CA VAL A 302 -36.42 2.40 32.48
C VAL A 302 -36.71 1.00 32.99
N ASP A 303 -37.97 0.58 32.92
CA ASP A 303 -38.38 -0.79 33.22
C ASP A 303 -37.65 -1.75 32.24
N PRO A 304 -36.77 -2.65 32.72
CA PRO A 304 -36.01 -3.54 31.85
C PRO A 304 -36.89 -4.46 31.00
N GLU A 305 -38.11 -4.77 31.46
CA GLU A 305 -39.05 -5.61 30.72
C GLU A 305 -39.65 -4.85 29.54
N GLN A 306 -39.90 -3.55 29.69
CA GLN A 306 -40.46 -2.70 28.63
C GLN A 306 -39.45 -2.44 27.50
N PHE A 307 -38.15 -2.31 27.82
CA PHE A 307 -37.10 -2.14 26.82
C PHE A 307 -36.91 -3.40 25.95
N LEU A 308 -37.07 -4.59 26.53
CA LEU A 308 -36.96 -5.86 25.80
C LEU A 308 -38.16 -6.09 24.87
N GLU A 309 -39.37 -5.71 25.30
CA GLU A 309 -40.57 -5.80 24.45
C GLU A 309 -40.51 -4.84 23.25
N ASP A 310 -39.95 -3.65 23.43
CA ASP A 310 -39.79 -2.67 22.37
C ASP A 310 -38.68 -3.07 21.36
N ASP A 311 -37.55 -3.64 21.82
CA ASP A 311 -36.50 -4.17 20.93
C ASP A 311 -37.03 -5.38 20.12
N GLU A 312 -37.88 -6.24 20.72
CA GLU A 312 -38.47 -7.38 20.02
C GLU A 312 -39.51 -6.93 18.97
N LYS A 313 -40.34 -5.93 19.28
CA LYS A 313 -41.26 -5.31 18.31
C LYS A 313 -40.51 -4.65 17.16
N GLU A 314 -39.39 -3.97 17.43
CA GLU A 314 -38.59 -3.31 16.39
C GLU A 314 -37.85 -4.34 15.51
N ARG A 315 -37.38 -5.45 16.09
CA ARG A 315 -36.83 -6.59 15.34
C ARG A 315 -37.87 -7.24 14.42
N ARG A 316 -39.11 -7.45 14.90
CA ARG A 316 -40.20 -8.00 14.07
C ARG A 316 -40.58 -7.06 12.93
N ARG A 317 -40.59 -5.74 13.16
CA ARG A 317 -40.80 -4.73 12.11
C ARG A 317 -39.68 -4.71 11.06
N ARG A 318 -38.42 -4.91 11.46
CA ARG A 318 -37.28 -5.00 10.52
C ARG A 318 -37.23 -6.32 9.75
N ALA A 319 -37.85 -7.38 10.26
CA ALA A 319 -37.91 -8.69 9.61
C ALA A 319 -39.02 -8.82 8.54
N GLY A 320 -39.91 -7.82 8.40
CA GLY A 320 -40.92 -7.79 7.35
C GLY A 320 -42.19 -8.62 7.63
N ASP A 321 -42.39 -9.12 8.85
CA ASP A 321 -43.63 -9.78 9.25
C ASP A 321 -44.65 -8.74 9.74
N VAL A 322 -45.60 -8.39 8.87
CA VAL A 322 -46.82 -7.67 9.24
C VAL A 322 -47.92 -8.70 9.40
N ASP A 323 -48.26 -9.05 10.63
CA ASP A 323 -49.56 -9.64 10.96
C ASP A 323 -50.60 -8.51 11.02
N GLU A 324 -51.57 -8.57 10.11
CA GLU A 324 -52.73 -7.67 10.05
C GLU A 324 -53.86 -8.28 10.92
N PRO A 325 -54.43 -7.57 11.91
CA PRO A 325 -55.60 -8.08 12.63
C PRO A 325 -56.90 -7.64 11.96
N ALA A 326 -57.88 -8.55 11.99
CA ALA A 326 -59.30 -8.30 11.68
C ALA A 326 -60.01 -7.51 12.77
#